data_AF-A0A8H6XGT4-F1
#
_entry.id   AF-A0A8H6XGT4-F1
#
_cell.length_a   1.000
_cell.length_b   1.000
_cell.length_c   1.000
_cell.angle_alpha   90.00
_cell.angle_beta   90.00
_cell.angle_gamma   90.00
#
_symmetry.space_group_name_H-M   'P 1'
#
loop_
_entity.id
_entity.type
_entity.pdbx_description
1 polymer ?
#
loop_
_entity_poly.entity_id
_entity_poly.type
_entity_poly.pdbx_seq_one_letter_code
_entity_poly.pdbx_strand_id
1 'polypeptide(L)'
;MHPSTIPTLLRVARRVLIWIEPLLYRVVCSNKHLAILSAMKSKPPAFFHNAVRHLLLDGISTDWTMEEAYIVLGLCKGVINFSAIGKFSNPSLLPILSVMRIQRMAACLEVLFGDPQSIDLYHRAFSSITHLDIFDEIGPGETNICPHLPILPALTHLCLSKDVPRDIMQGLLTNCPRLEILVVL
;
A
#
# COMPACT_ATOMS: atom_id res chain seq x y z
N MET A 1 -15.83 -39.95 -18.62
CA MET A 1 -15.28 -38.87 -19.46
C MET A 1 -14.85 -39.47 -20.79
N HIS A 2 -15.27 -38.92 -21.93
CA HIS A 2 -14.88 -39.46 -23.24
C HIS A 2 -13.51 -38.89 -23.67
N PRO A 3 -12.53 -39.70 -24.12
CA PRO A 3 -11.18 -39.23 -24.46
C PRO A 3 -11.14 -38.06 -25.46
N SER A 4 -12.09 -38.02 -26.42
CA SER A 4 -12.16 -36.94 -27.41
C SER A 4 -12.52 -35.56 -26.85
N THR A 5 -13.10 -35.49 -25.64
CA THR A 5 -13.47 -34.21 -25.00
C THR A 5 -12.32 -33.56 -24.22
N ILE A 6 -11.26 -34.32 -23.92
CA ILE A 6 -10.13 -33.87 -23.09
C ILE A 6 -9.46 -32.62 -23.68
N PRO A 7 -9.12 -32.55 -24.98
CA PRO A 7 -8.45 -31.36 -25.53
C PRO A 7 -9.31 -30.10 -25.45
N THR A 8 -10.63 -30.23 -25.64
CA THR A 8 -11.58 -29.12 -25.53
C THR A 8 -11.63 -28.60 -24.09
N LEU A 9 -11.73 -29.49 -23.12
CA LEU A 9 -11.72 -29.12 -21.70
C LEU A 9 -10.41 -28.44 -21.30
N LEU A 10 -9.26 -28.94 -21.76
CA LEU A 10 -7.96 -28.31 -21.50
C LEU A 10 -7.87 -26.89 -22.08
N ARG A 11 -8.41 -26.65 -23.28
CA ARG A 11 -8.44 -25.31 -23.89
C ARG A 11 -9.34 -24.35 -23.12
N VAL A 12 -10.52 -24.81 -22.70
CA VAL A 12 -11.44 -24.02 -21.88
C VAL A 12 -10.79 -23.68 -20.55
N ALA A 13 -10.25 -24.69 -19.86
CA ALA A 13 -9.55 -24.50 -18.58
C ALA A 13 -8.39 -23.51 -18.72
N ARG A 14 -7.58 -23.61 -19.79
CA ARG A 14 -6.49 -22.66 -20.05
C ARG A 14 -7.00 -21.23 -20.25
N ARG A 15 -8.09 -21.03 -20.99
CA ARG A 15 -8.65 -19.70 -21.23
C ARG A 15 -9.25 -19.09 -19.97
N VAL A 16 -9.96 -19.91 -19.19
CA VAL A 16 -10.48 -19.51 -17.87
C VAL A 16 -9.34 -19.12 -16.94
N LEU A 17 -8.24 -19.88 -16.92
CA LEU A 17 -7.05 -19.53 -16.14
C LEU A 17 -6.49 -18.17 -16.55
N ILE A 18 -6.30 -17.91 -17.85
CA ILE A 18 -5.80 -16.61 -18.34
C ILE A 18 -6.68 -15.44 -17.86
N TRP A 19 -7.99 -15.64 -17.75
CA TRP A 19 -8.92 -14.59 -17.31
C TRP A 19 -8.95 -14.40 -15.80
N ILE A 20 -8.89 -15.50 -15.03
CA ILE A 20 -8.96 -15.46 -13.56
C ILE A 20 -7.62 -15.01 -12.98
N GLU A 21 -6.51 -15.34 -13.63
CA GLU A 21 -5.18 -15.15 -13.07
C GLU A 21 -4.88 -13.70 -12.64
N PRO A 22 -5.16 -12.64 -13.42
CA PRO A 22 -4.98 -11.26 -12.92
C PRO A 22 -5.78 -10.94 -11.65
N LEU A 23 -6.94 -11.59 -11.45
CA LEU A 23 -7.74 -11.42 -10.24
C LEU A 23 -7.09 -12.08 -9.03
N LEU A 24 -6.42 -13.23 -9.22
CA LEU A 24 -5.68 -13.92 -8.16
C LEU A 24 -4.50 -13.10 -7.65
N TYR A 25 -3.86 -12.31 -8.52
CA TYR A 25 -2.74 -11.44 -8.18
C TYR A 25 -3.14 -9.99 -7.92
N ARG A 26 -4.44 -9.67 -7.92
CA ARG A 26 -4.91 -8.30 -7.68
C ARG A 26 -4.45 -7.75 -6.33
N VAL A 27 -4.34 -8.63 -5.33
CA VAL A 27 -3.87 -8.34 -3.99
C VAL A 27 -2.62 -9.18 -3.70
N VAL A 28 -1.51 -8.49 -3.43
CA VAL A 28 -0.24 -9.07 -3.04
C VAL A 28 -0.02 -8.78 -1.57
N CYS A 29 0.06 -9.83 -0.76
CA CYS A 29 0.26 -9.74 0.69
C CYS A 29 1.52 -10.47 1.08
N SER A 30 2.16 -9.98 2.13
CA SER A 30 3.41 -10.52 2.64
C SER A 30 3.29 -11.98 3.09
N ASN A 31 2.15 -12.41 3.61
CA ASN A 31 1.88 -13.82 4.00
C ASN A 31 1.86 -14.83 2.81
N LYS A 32 1.90 -14.35 1.56
CA LYS A 32 1.98 -15.19 0.34
C LYS A 32 3.34 -15.12 -0.34
N HIS A 33 4.40 -14.76 0.40
CA HIS A 33 5.73 -14.44 -0.13
C HIS A 33 6.28 -15.49 -1.11
N LEU A 34 6.31 -16.77 -0.73
CA LEU A 34 6.85 -17.84 -1.59
C LEU A 34 6.09 -17.96 -2.92
N ALA A 35 4.77 -17.79 -2.89
CA ALA A 35 3.94 -17.86 -4.09
C ALA A 35 4.22 -16.66 -5.01
N ILE A 36 4.47 -15.48 -4.45
CA ILE A 36 4.81 -14.26 -5.21
C ILE A 36 6.19 -14.41 -5.84
N LEU A 37 7.20 -14.84 -5.08
CA LEU A 37 8.55 -15.05 -5.58
C LEU A 37 8.60 -16.13 -6.67
N SER A 38 7.83 -17.22 -6.52
CA SER A 38 7.67 -18.24 -7.56
C SER A 38 6.97 -17.70 -8.81
N ALA A 39 5.93 -16.89 -8.64
CA ALA A 39 5.25 -16.24 -9.76
C ALA A 39 6.18 -15.29 -10.52
N MET A 40 7.05 -14.56 -9.82
CA MET A 40 8.01 -13.63 -10.44
C MET A 40 9.03 -14.34 -11.35
N LYS A 41 9.37 -15.60 -11.04
CA LYS A 41 10.24 -16.42 -11.89
C LYS A 41 9.54 -16.92 -13.16
N SER A 42 8.21 -17.02 -13.14
CA SER A 42 7.43 -17.63 -14.22
C SER A 42 6.62 -16.64 -15.06
N LYS A 43 6.45 -15.40 -14.59
CA LYS A 43 5.62 -14.37 -15.22
C LYS A 43 6.45 -13.16 -15.65
N PRO A 44 6.11 -12.52 -16.80
CA PRO A 44 6.80 -11.32 -17.24
C PRO A 44 6.51 -10.14 -16.30
N PRO A 45 7.44 -9.17 -16.13
CA PRO A 45 7.22 -7.98 -15.30
C PRO A 45 5.94 -7.20 -15.60
N ALA A 46 5.58 -7.09 -16.89
CA ALA A 46 4.36 -6.41 -17.32
C ALA A 46 3.07 -7.05 -16.75
N PHE A 47 3.10 -8.34 -16.41
CA PHE A 47 1.98 -9.00 -15.74
C PHE A 47 1.69 -8.34 -14.38
N PHE A 48 2.71 -8.17 -13.53
CA PHE A 48 2.54 -7.61 -12.19
C PHE A 48 2.11 -6.15 -12.23
N HIS A 49 2.69 -5.37 -13.14
CA HIS A 49 2.26 -3.99 -13.39
C HIS A 49 0.76 -3.90 -13.69
N ASN A 50 0.25 -4.82 -14.52
CA ASN A 50 -1.13 -4.81 -14.97
C ASN A 50 -2.11 -5.49 -14.01
N ALA A 51 -1.69 -6.53 -13.29
CA ALA A 51 -2.56 -7.31 -12.42
C ALA A 51 -2.65 -6.76 -11.00
N VAL A 52 -1.52 -6.33 -10.42
CA VAL A 52 -1.44 -5.96 -9.01
C VAL A 52 -2.02 -4.56 -8.79
N ARG A 53 -2.95 -4.44 -7.85
CA ARG A 53 -3.60 -3.17 -7.47
C ARG A 53 -3.46 -2.84 -5.99
N HIS A 54 -3.32 -3.88 -5.16
CA HIS A 54 -3.16 -3.76 -3.72
C HIS A 54 -1.86 -4.45 -3.30
N LEU A 55 -1.04 -3.76 -2.54
CA LEU A 55 0.20 -4.30 -1.99
C LEU A 55 0.21 -4.06 -0.47
N LEU A 56 0.32 -5.15 0.28
CA LEU A 56 0.43 -5.14 1.74
C LEU A 56 1.79 -5.71 2.14
N LEU A 57 2.63 -4.86 2.71
CA LEU A 57 3.88 -5.21 3.37
C LEU A 57 3.64 -5.16 4.88
N ASP A 58 3.70 -6.32 5.53
CA ASP A 58 3.49 -6.42 6.98
C ASP A 58 4.75 -6.97 7.63
N GLY A 59 5.53 -6.11 8.29
CA GLY A 59 6.78 -6.45 8.97
C GLY A 59 6.62 -7.28 10.26
N ILE A 60 5.39 -7.57 10.70
CA ILE A 60 5.16 -8.38 11.92
C ILE A 60 5.35 -9.87 11.62
N SER A 61 4.98 -10.31 10.42
CA SER A 61 4.91 -11.73 10.08
C SER A 61 5.89 -12.17 9.00
N THR A 62 6.87 -11.35 8.62
CA THR A 62 7.55 -11.54 7.33
C THR A 62 8.90 -12.24 7.38
N ASP A 63 8.94 -13.32 6.61
CA ASP A 63 10.14 -13.92 6.01
C ASP A 63 10.75 -13.06 4.88
N TRP A 64 10.20 -11.87 4.57
CA TRP A 64 10.71 -11.02 3.49
C TRP A 64 11.99 -10.34 3.90
N THR A 65 12.99 -10.44 3.04
CA THR A 65 14.12 -9.51 3.04
C THR A 65 13.69 -8.17 2.46
N MET A 66 14.40 -7.09 2.84
CA MET A 66 14.21 -5.77 2.23
C MET A 66 14.41 -5.81 0.70
N GLU A 67 15.37 -6.59 0.24
CA GLU A 67 15.67 -6.75 -1.18
C GLU A 67 14.47 -7.33 -1.95
N GLU A 68 13.84 -8.39 -1.43
CA GLU A 68 12.65 -8.98 -2.06
C GLU A 68 11.48 -8.00 -2.11
N ALA A 69 11.28 -7.22 -1.05
CA ALA A 69 10.25 -6.20 -1.02
C ALA A 69 10.50 -5.11 -2.08
N TYR A 70 11.76 -4.70 -2.28
CA TYR A 70 12.12 -3.77 -3.34
C TYR A 70 11.88 -4.32 -4.74
N ILE A 71 12.23 -5.59 -4.97
CA ILE A 71 11.98 -6.23 -6.26
C ILE A 71 10.47 -6.26 -6.55
N VAL A 72 9.65 -6.65 -5.57
CA VAL A 72 8.19 -6.70 -5.74
C VAL A 72 7.61 -5.31 -5.99
N LEU A 73 8.03 -4.30 -5.22
CA LEU A 73 7.62 -2.91 -5.44
C LEU A 73 8.01 -2.41 -6.84
N GLY A 74 9.21 -2.74 -7.30
CA GLY A 74 9.70 -2.38 -8.63
C GLY A 74 8.87 -2.98 -9.78
N LEU A 75 8.30 -4.17 -9.58
CA LEU A 75 7.43 -4.83 -10.55
C LEU A 75 5.97 -4.31 -10.50
N CYS A 76 5.49 -3.95 -9.31
CA CYS A 76 4.09 -3.62 -9.05
C CYS A 76 3.77 -2.13 -9.23
N LYS A 77 4.24 -1.48 -10.30
CA LYS A 77 4.04 -0.02 -10.49
C LYS A 77 2.59 0.42 -10.71
N GLY A 78 1.68 -0.52 -10.96
CA GLY A 78 0.24 -0.27 -11.11
C GLY A 78 -0.55 -0.28 -9.79
N VAL A 79 0.14 -0.35 -8.65
CA VAL A 79 -0.47 -0.31 -7.32
C VAL A 79 -1.18 1.04 -7.09
N ILE A 80 -2.41 0.95 -6.61
CA ILE A 80 -3.25 2.09 -6.22
C ILE A 80 -3.52 2.10 -4.71
N ASN A 81 -3.41 0.93 -4.05
CA ASN A 81 -3.63 0.75 -2.63
C ASN A 81 -2.38 0.14 -2.02
N PHE A 82 -1.72 0.88 -1.14
CA PHE A 82 -0.49 0.47 -0.51
C PHE A 82 -0.65 0.43 1.00
N SER A 83 -0.13 -0.61 1.62
CA SER A 83 -0.13 -0.74 3.08
C SER A 83 1.23 -1.21 3.56
N ALA A 84 1.77 -0.52 4.57
CA ALA A 84 3.04 -0.83 5.20
C ALA A 84 2.88 -0.79 6.72
N ILE A 85 2.82 -1.96 7.34
CA ILE A 85 2.60 -2.13 8.78
C ILE A 85 3.83 -2.83 9.36
N GLY A 86 4.16 -2.60 10.63
CA GLY A 86 5.24 -3.30 11.32
C GLY A 86 6.65 -2.77 10.99
N LYS A 87 7.70 -3.50 11.37
CA LYS A 87 9.10 -2.99 11.42
C LYS A 87 9.80 -2.79 10.06
N PHE A 88 9.06 -2.65 8.97
CA PHE A 88 9.63 -2.47 7.62
C PHE A 88 10.12 -1.03 7.40
N SER A 89 11.01 -0.54 8.27
CA SER A 89 11.40 0.86 8.27
C SER A 89 12.42 1.17 7.18
N ASN A 90 12.01 1.89 6.12
CA ASN A 90 12.98 2.31 5.10
C ASN A 90 12.55 3.53 4.25
N PRO A 91 13.21 4.68 4.43
CA PRO A 91 13.00 5.88 3.61
C PRO A 91 13.18 5.67 2.10
N SER A 92 13.98 4.66 1.70
CA SER A 92 14.23 4.35 0.29
C SER A 92 13.00 3.79 -0.45
N LEU A 93 11.91 3.51 0.27
CA LEU A 93 10.63 3.17 -0.34
C LEU A 93 9.98 4.37 -1.02
N LEU A 94 10.13 5.57 -0.44
CA LEU A 94 9.44 6.77 -0.92
C LEU A 94 9.72 7.06 -2.40
N PRO A 95 10.98 7.03 -2.91
CA PRO A 95 11.25 7.19 -4.34
C PRO A 95 10.52 6.17 -5.23
N ILE A 96 10.37 4.93 -4.78
CA ILE A 96 9.69 3.87 -5.54
C ILE A 96 8.18 4.11 -5.53
N LEU A 97 7.61 4.51 -4.39
CA LEU A 97 6.21 4.88 -4.29
C LEU A 97 5.88 6.14 -5.11
N SER A 98 6.85 7.04 -5.31
CA SER A 98 6.66 8.29 -6.07
C SER A 98 6.35 8.11 -7.56
N VAL A 99 6.74 6.97 -8.13
CA VAL A 99 6.41 6.64 -9.53
C VAL A 99 5.06 5.95 -9.64
N MET A 100 4.44 5.58 -8.52
CA MET A 100 3.11 5.00 -8.44
C MET A 100 2.07 6.11 -8.24
N ARG A 101 0.81 5.82 -8.58
CA ARG A 101 -0.33 6.72 -8.34
C ARG A 101 -1.16 6.19 -7.18
N ILE A 102 -0.54 6.10 -6.01
CA ILE A 102 -1.19 5.58 -4.80
C ILE A 102 -2.32 6.53 -4.41
N GLN A 103 -3.51 5.97 -4.26
CA GLN A 103 -4.73 6.70 -3.88
C GLN A 103 -5.15 6.37 -2.45
N ARG A 104 -4.87 5.16 -1.99
CA ARG A 104 -5.15 4.73 -0.61
C ARG A 104 -3.86 4.23 0.02
N MET A 105 -3.51 4.77 1.17
CA MET A 105 -2.34 4.39 1.94
C MET A 105 -2.76 4.05 3.36
N ALA A 106 -2.26 2.94 3.89
CA ALA A 106 -2.37 2.60 5.31
C ALA A 106 -0.99 2.28 5.86
N ALA A 107 -0.46 3.09 6.77
CA ALA A 107 0.90 2.90 7.24
C ALA A 107 1.13 3.44 8.65
N CYS A 108 2.16 2.89 9.31
CA CYS A 108 2.89 3.66 10.31
C CYS A 108 3.87 4.57 9.55
N LEU A 109 3.79 5.88 9.70
CA LEU A 109 4.69 6.83 9.07
C LEU A 109 6.12 6.67 9.59
N GLU A 110 6.32 6.28 10.85
CA GLU A 110 7.66 5.94 11.37
C GLU A 110 8.35 4.84 10.52
N VAL A 111 7.57 3.95 9.91
CA VAL A 111 8.04 2.87 9.04
C VAL A 111 8.41 3.40 7.65
N LEU A 112 7.71 4.43 7.16
CA LEU A 112 8.04 5.05 5.88
C LEU A 112 9.23 6.00 5.97
N PHE A 113 9.36 6.72 7.08
CA PHE A 113 10.35 7.79 7.24
C PHE A 113 11.54 7.43 8.12
N GLY A 114 11.48 6.34 8.88
CA GLY A 114 12.57 5.90 9.78
C GLY A 114 12.72 6.71 11.07
N ASP A 115 12.27 7.95 11.06
CA ASP A 115 12.25 8.84 12.21
C ASP A 115 10.92 9.62 12.24
N PRO A 116 10.11 9.50 13.31
CA PRO A 116 8.86 10.24 13.51
C PRO A 116 9.01 11.77 13.40
N GLN A 117 10.19 12.32 13.67
CA GLN A 117 10.45 13.76 13.60
C GLN A 117 10.82 14.24 12.19
N SER A 118 11.05 13.32 11.25
CA SER A 118 11.52 13.60 9.89
C SER A 118 10.43 13.46 8.81
N ILE A 119 9.17 13.45 9.22
CA ILE A 119 8.04 13.19 8.31
C ILE A 119 7.91 14.32 7.28
N ASP A 120 8.00 13.94 6.01
CA ASP A 120 7.81 14.83 4.87
C ASP A 120 6.66 14.36 3.98
N LEU A 121 5.46 14.87 4.26
CA LEU A 121 4.28 14.62 3.42
C LEU A 121 4.24 15.47 2.14
N TYR A 122 5.21 16.37 1.89
CA TYR A 122 5.36 17.03 0.58
C TYR A 122 5.94 16.09 -0.48
N HIS A 123 6.49 14.96 -0.05
CA HIS A 123 7.07 14.00 -0.97
C HIS A 123 6.05 13.53 -2.03
N ARG A 124 6.50 13.40 -3.28
CA ARG A 124 5.63 13.10 -4.44
C ARG A 124 4.78 11.83 -4.28
N ALA A 125 5.25 10.86 -3.49
CA ALA A 125 4.51 9.64 -3.15
C ALA A 125 3.12 9.91 -2.53
N PHE A 126 2.93 11.06 -1.88
CA PHE A 126 1.67 11.41 -1.22
C PHE A 126 0.76 12.34 -2.06
N SER A 127 1.23 12.79 -3.23
CA SER A 127 0.52 13.78 -4.08
C SER A 127 -0.85 13.34 -4.60
N SER A 128 -1.10 12.03 -4.69
CA SER A 128 -2.36 11.46 -5.21
C SER A 128 -3.20 10.77 -4.13
N ILE A 129 -2.77 10.83 -2.87
CA ILE A 129 -3.45 10.12 -1.79
C ILE A 129 -4.76 10.83 -1.46
N THR A 130 -5.83 10.03 -1.50
CA THR A 130 -7.20 10.44 -1.17
C THR A 130 -7.64 9.82 0.16
N HIS A 131 -7.16 8.62 0.49
CA HIS A 131 -7.44 7.92 1.73
C HIS A 131 -6.13 7.61 2.44
N LEU A 132 -6.00 8.08 3.67
CA LEU A 132 -4.84 7.85 4.51
C LEU A 132 -5.28 7.26 5.84
N ASP A 133 -4.74 6.09 6.17
CA ASP A 133 -4.91 5.42 7.46
C ASP A 133 -3.58 5.39 8.18
N ILE A 134 -3.55 5.93 9.39
CA ILE A 134 -2.34 6.16 10.17
C ILE A 134 -2.42 5.37 11.47
N PHE A 135 -1.41 4.54 11.67
CA PHE A 135 -1.30 3.65 12.83
C PHE A 135 -0.36 4.18 13.93
N ASP A 136 0.35 5.29 13.67
CA ASP A 136 1.29 5.90 14.63
C ASP A 136 0.57 6.50 15.85
N GLU A 137 1.32 6.66 16.95
CA GLU A 137 0.89 7.47 18.10
C GLU A 137 0.97 8.96 17.75
N ILE A 138 -0.07 9.71 18.11
CA ILE A 138 -0.18 11.14 17.86
C ILE A 138 -0.30 11.85 19.20
N GLY A 139 0.66 12.72 19.54
CA GLY A 139 0.65 13.44 20.80
C GLY A 139 1.98 14.11 21.15
N PRO A 140 2.08 14.74 22.33
CA PRO A 140 3.31 15.37 22.79
C PRO A 140 4.44 14.35 22.98
N GLY A 141 5.56 14.54 22.28
CA GLY A 141 6.69 13.60 22.28
C GLY A 141 6.57 12.48 21.24
N GLU A 142 5.42 12.37 20.59
CA GLU A 142 5.13 11.39 19.55
C GLU A 142 5.14 12.03 18.14
N THR A 143 4.60 11.32 17.16
CA THR A 143 4.56 11.74 15.76
C THR A 143 3.64 12.94 15.57
N ASN A 144 4.20 14.11 15.28
CA ASN A 144 3.41 15.33 15.02
C ASN A 144 3.05 15.48 13.55
N ILE A 145 2.09 14.68 13.07
CA ILE A 145 1.67 14.68 11.66
C ILE A 145 0.74 15.85 11.29
N CYS A 146 0.11 16.46 12.28
CA CYS A 146 -1.04 17.33 12.09
C CYS A 146 -0.75 18.58 11.25
N PRO A 147 0.42 19.24 11.41
CA PRO A 147 0.83 20.34 10.54
C PRO A 147 1.04 19.92 9.07
N HIS A 148 1.30 18.63 8.83
CA HIS A 148 1.62 18.10 7.50
C HIS A 148 0.39 17.64 6.72
N LEU A 149 -0.70 17.29 7.39
CA LEU A 149 -1.91 16.75 6.75
C LEU A 149 -2.62 17.74 5.81
N PRO A 150 -2.76 19.05 6.13
CA PRO A 150 -3.36 20.04 5.23
C PRO A 150 -2.68 20.17 3.86
N ILE A 151 -1.42 19.77 3.76
CA ILE A 151 -0.62 19.88 2.55
C ILE A 151 -0.98 18.80 1.53
N LEU A 152 -1.57 17.69 1.97
CA LEU A 152 -1.93 16.58 1.09
C LEU A 152 -3.03 17.02 0.13
N PRO A 153 -2.71 17.26 -1.16
CA PRO A 153 -3.56 18.08 -2.01
C PRO A 153 -4.87 17.38 -2.36
N ALA A 154 -4.92 16.05 -2.29
CA ALA A 154 -6.06 15.23 -2.67
C ALA A 154 -6.73 14.51 -1.49
N LEU A 155 -6.29 14.74 -0.25
CA LEU A 155 -6.79 14.01 0.91
C LEU A 155 -8.27 14.34 1.15
N THR A 156 -9.09 13.29 1.24
CA THR A 156 -10.54 13.37 1.51
C THR A 156 -10.95 12.48 2.67
N HIS A 157 -10.21 11.41 2.93
CA HIS A 157 -10.51 10.44 3.98
C HIS A 157 -9.26 10.24 4.86
N LEU A 158 -9.41 10.47 6.15
CA LEU A 158 -8.36 10.27 7.14
C LEU A 158 -8.86 9.33 8.24
N CYS A 159 -8.10 8.29 8.53
CA CYS A 159 -8.31 7.38 9.65
C CYS A 159 -7.09 7.42 10.57
N LEU A 160 -7.35 7.57 11.87
CA LEU A 160 -6.34 7.64 12.93
C LEU A 160 -6.67 6.55 13.95
N SER A 161 -5.73 5.64 14.19
CA SER A 161 -6.00 4.39 14.92
C SER A 161 -5.93 4.47 16.44
N LYS A 162 -5.61 5.64 17.01
CA LYS A 162 -5.38 5.84 18.44
C LYS A 162 -6.03 7.13 18.90
N ASP A 163 -6.19 7.29 20.22
CA ASP A 163 -6.75 8.48 20.84
C ASP A 163 -6.11 9.76 20.30
N VAL A 164 -6.90 10.57 19.61
CA VAL A 164 -6.46 11.87 19.09
C VAL A 164 -6.97 12.98 20.01
N PRO A 165 -6.07 13.80 20.58
CA PRO A 165 -6.46 14.98 21.35
C PRO A 165 -7.48 15.87 20.62
N ARG A 166 -8.45 16.42 21.36
CA ARG A 166 -9.55 17.22 20.80
C ARG A 166 -9.05 18.44 20.00
N ASP A 167 -8.04 19.11 20.51
CA ASP A 167 -7.40 20.26 19.87
C ASP A 167 -6.78 19.89 18.52
N ILE A 168 -6.14 18.72 18.44
CA ILE A 168 -5.64 18.17 17.18
C ILE A 168 -6.78 17.90 16.20
N MET A 169 -7.84 17.20 16.63
CA MET A 169 -9.00 16.95 15.78
C MET A 169 -9.61 18.24 15.23
N GLN A 170 -9.78 19.25 16.09
CA GLN A 170 -10.28 20.56 15.68
C GLN A 170 -9.35 21.25 14.68
N GLY A 171 -8.04 21.15 14.90
CA GLY A 171 -7.02 21.61 13.96
C GLY A 171 -7.14 20.95 12.59
N LEU A 172 -7.34 19.63 12.54
CA LEU A 172 -7.52 18.89 11.28
C LEU A 172 -8.79 19.31 10.55
N LEU A 173 -9.93 19.39 11.25
CA LEU A 173 -11.20 19.81 10.67
C LEU A 173 -11.16 21.26 10.15
N THR A 174 -10.37 22.12 10.78
CA THR A 174 -10.23 23.53 10.39
C THR A 174 -9.26 23.69 9.21
N ASN A 175 -8.16 22.95 9.19
CA ASN A 175 -7.06 23.17 8.24
C ASN A 175 -7.08 22.23 7.02
N CYS A 176 -7.91 21.18 7.01
CA CYS A 176 -8.04 20.26 5.88
C CYS A 176 -9.37 20.49 5.14
N PRO A 177 -9.48 21.52 4.27
CA PRO A 177 -10.75 21.93 3.69
C PRO A 177 -11.39 20.90 2.73
N ARG A 178 -10.61 19.91 2.29
CA ARG A 178 -11.06 18.83 1.42
C ARG A 178 -11.43 17.56 2.17
N LEU A 179 -11.23 17.53 3.49
CA LEU A 179 -11.51 16.35 4.30
C LEU A 179 -13.02 16.14 4.40
N GLU A 180 -13.50 15.01 3.88
CA GLU A 180 -14.90 14.60 3.89
C GLU A 180 -15.19 13.64 5.05
N ILE A 181 -14.24 12.75 5.34
CA ILE A 181 -14.37 11.72 6.38
C ILE A 181 -13.15 11.74 7.30
N LEU A 182 -13.41 11.88 8.59
CA LEU A 182 -12.45 11.67 9.67
C LEU A 182 -12.93 10.51 10.54
N VAL A 183 -12.13 9.47 10.66
CA VAL A 183 -12.35 8.34 11.58
C VAL A 183 -11.26 8.34 12.64
N VAL A 184 -11.67 8.24 13.89
CA VAL A 184 -10.78 8.04 15.04
C VAL A 184 -11.26 6.77 15.74
N LEU A 185 -10.36 5.79 15.87
CA LEU A 185 -10.66 4.45 16.43
C LEU A 185 -10.27 4.36 17.91
#